data_AF-A0A6P5Y1C7-F1
#
_entry.id   AF-A0A6P5Y1C7-F1
#
_cell.length_a   1.000
_cell.length_b   1.000
_cell.length_c   1.000
_cell.angle_alpha   90.00
_cell.angle_beta   90.00
_cell.angle_gamma   90.00
#
_symmetry.space_group_name_H-M   'P 1'
#
loop_
_entity.id
_entity.type
_entity.pdbx_description
1 polymer ?
#
loop_
_entity_poly.entity_id
_entity_poly.type
_entity_poly.pdbx_seq_one_letter_code
_entity_poly.pdbx_strand_id
1 'polypeptide(L)'
;MISYVCQRLHNKSPNSFTSFVRLQIFIFQHFLLYKTLRILPVSAKATAMGIVGNLTPEQLHSFNSQGFLVLESFTSPEEIEAMRKRMDKLLQDFDTSTTASIFSTKNPLKLTDEYFYESAEKISFFFEEKAFDDDGNLKQPKELSINKVGHALHEIDPGFKEFSCSAKVSSLLFSLGYKRPVIIQSMYIFKQPGIGGEVTPHQDNSFLYTEPQTCTGLWLALEDATVVNGCLWAIPESQKKGLVRRFIRGEDGVYFDRPSPSYDQKDFVPIEVKAGSLVVIHGDLIHQSLHVVDTDGCKWAEDNWIKRKVEPEPLYAS
;
A
#
# COMPACT_ATOMS: atom_id res chain seq x y z
N MET A 1 -26.25 -8.39 39.09
CA MET A 1 -24.78 -8.27 39.10
C MET A 1 -24.26 -7.94 37.70
N ILE A 2 -24.81 -6.91 37.04
CA ILE A 2 -24.29 -6.28 35.82
C ILE A 2 -24.74 -4.81 35.89
N SER A 3 -24.09 -4.03 36.75
CA SER A 3 -24.38 -2.59 36.91
C SER A 3 -23.15 -1.80 37.38
N TYR A 4 -21.94 -2.28 37.08
CA TYR A 4 -20.70 -1.69 37.60
C TYR A 4 -19.58 -1.49 36.56
N VAL A 5 -19.88 -1.61 35.26
CA VAL A 5 -18.88 -1.45 34.19
C VAL A 5 -18.95 -0.08 33.46
N CYS A 6 -20.08 0.64 33.53
CA CYS A 6 -20.23 1.91 32.80
C CYS A 6 -19.62 3.15 33.46
N GLN A 7 -19.00 3.05 34.64
CA GLN A 7 -18.49 4.24 35.38
C GLN A 7 -16.97 4.37 35.46
N ARG A 8 -16.21 3.60 34.66
CA ARG A 8 -14.74 3.73 34.55
C ARG A 8 -14.22 4.21 33.19
N LEU A 9 -15.09 4.63 32.28
CA LEU A 9 -14.69 5.13 30.96
C LEU A 9 -14.49 6.66 30.88
N HIS A 10 -14.66 7.41 31.98
CA HIS A 10 -14.48 8.87 32.00
C HIS A 10 -13.13 9.38 32.53
N ASN A 11 -12.12 8.52 32.72
CA ASN A 11 -10.79 8.95 33.16
C ASN A 11 -9.66 8.25 32.39
N LYS A 12 -9.66 8.32 31.07
CA LYS A 12 -8.45 8.04 30.26
C LYS A 12 -8.13 9.21 29.34
N SER A 13 -6.84 9.54 29.32
CA SER A 13 -6.15 10.56 28.53
C SER A 13 -6.65 10.68 27.08
N PRO A 14 -6.61 11.89 26.46
CA PRO A 14 -7.07 12.14 25.09
C PRO A 14 -6.27 11.44 23.96
N ASN A 15 -5.38 10.50 24.27
CA ASN A 15 -4.50 9.84 23.29
C ASN A 15 -4.98 8.45 22.79
N SER A 16 -6.27 8.10 22.91
CA SER A 16 -6.73 6.74 22.55
C SER A 16 -7.88 6.69 21.55
N PHE A 17 -7.82 7.44 20.45
CA PHE A 17 -8.64 7.18 19.26
C PHE A 17 -7.92 7.64 18.00
N THR A 18 -7.22 6.73 17.32
CA THR A 18 -6.85 6.82 15.91
C THR A 18 -6.26 5.45 15.51
N SER A 19 -7.06 4.61 14.83
CA SER A 19 -6.50 3.45 14.14
C SER A 19 -5.92 3.97 12.83
N PHE A 20 -4.59 4.09 12.78
CA PHE A 20 -3.85 4.34 11.56
C PHE A 20 -3.62 3.00 10.86
N VAL A 21 -3.59 3.03 9.51
CA VAL A 21 -2.92 1.98 8.75
C VAL A 21 -1.86 2.64 7.88
N ARG A 22 -0.63 2.46 8.32
CA ARG A 22 0.58 2.78 7.59
C ARG A 22 1.09 1.53 6.92
N LEU A 23 1.41 1.66 5.64
CA LEU A 23 1.79 0.55 4.78
C LEU A 23 3.01 0.94 3.99
N GLN A 24 3.85 -0.04 3.70
CA GLN A 24 4.92 0.15 2.75
C GLN A 24 4.76 -0.78 1.57
N ILE A 25 4.70 -0.23 0.36
CA ILE A 25 4.70 -1.01 -0.88
C ILE A 25 6.06 -0.86 -1.53
N PHE A 26 6.67 -1.99 -1.88
CA PHE A 26 7.80 -2.06 -2.78
C PHE A 26 7.36 -2.77 -4.05
N ILE A 27 7.73 -2.26 -5.20
CA ILE A 27 7.41 -2.92 -6.47
C ILE A 27 8.71 -3.28 -7.20
N PHE A 28 8.84 -4.57 -7.49
CA PHE A 28 10.01 -5.16 -8.14
C PHE A 28 9.70 -5.52 -9.59
N GLN A 29 10.71 -5.40 -10.45
CA GLN A 29 10.66 -5.86 -11.84
C GLN A 29 11.83 -6.81 -12.16
N HIS A 30 11.60 -7.74 -13.08
CA HIS A 30 12.60 -8.68 -13.57
C HIS A 30 13.08 -8.28 -14.95
N PHE A 31 14.40 -8.21 -15.15
CA PHE A 31 14.97 -8.09 -16.49
C PHE A 31 15.50 -9.44 -16.97
N LEU A 32 14.82 -10.04 -17.96
CA LEU A 32 15.32 -11.19 -18.71
C LEU A 32 16.47 -10.73 -19.62
N LEU A 33 17.71 -10.79 -19.14
CA LEU A 33 18.87 -10.81 -20.03
C LEU A 33 19.25 -12.26 -20.31
N TYR A 34 19.08 -12.70 -21.55
CA TYR A 34 19.68 -13.93 -22.07
C TYR A 34 21.21 -13.78 -22.13
N LYS A 35 21.92 -13.95 -21.01
CA LYS A 35 23.36 -14.28 -21.01
C LYS A 35 23.71 -15.17 -19.83
N THR A 36 24.24 -16.34 -20.17
CA THR A 36 24.76 -17.39 -19.29
C THR A 36 25.82 -16.83 -18.34
N LEU A 37 25.60 -16.88 -17.03
CA LEU A 37 26.62 -16.61 -16.01
C LEU A 37 26.47 -17.56 -14.81
N ARG A 38 27.61 -18.13 -14.41
CA ARG A 38 27.75 -19.13 -13.34
C ARG A 38 27.42 -18.51 -11.98
N ILE A 39 26.65 -19.24 -11.19
CA ILE A 39 26.28 -18.90 -9.81
C ILE A 39 27.46 -19.18 -8.89
N LEU A 40 27.89 -18.19 -8.10
CA LEU A 40 28.77 -18.39 -6.95
C LEU A 40 27.90 -18.54 -5.68
N PRO A 41 28.25 -19.45 -4.74
CA PRO A 41 27.46 -19.66 -3.54
C PRO A 41 27.64 -18.52 -2.54
N VAL A 42 26.54 -18.00 -2.00
CA VAL A 42 26.54 -17.04 -0.89
C VAL A 42 26.84 -17.79 0.41
N SER A 43 27.93 -17.37 1.08
CA SER A 43 28.35 -17.88 2.39
C SER A 43 27.40 -17.37 3.49
N ALA A 44 26.77 -18.29 4.22
CA ALA A 44 25.93 -17.98 5.37
C ALA A 44 26.78 -17.65 6.61
N LYS A 45 26.63 -16.44 7.17
CA LYS A 45 26.86 -16.16 8.61
C LYS A 45 25.94 -15.05 9.16
N ALA A 46 25.01 -15.51 10.01
CA ALA A 46 24.57 -15.02 11.32
C ALA A 46 23.72 -13.72 11.52
N THR A 47 22.47 -13.99 11.92
CA THR A 47 21.64 -13.38 13.01
C THR A 47 21.11 -11.95 12.97
N ALA A 48 19.82 -11.83 12.60
CA ALA A 48 18.78 -11.08 13.32
C ALA A 48 17.43 -11.79 13.08
N MET A 49 16.54 -11.86 14.09
CA MET A 49 15.25 -12.56 14.03
C MET A 49 14.28 -11.91 13.03
N GLY A 50 14.32 -12.41 11.80
CA GLY A 50 13.29 -12.39 10.78
C GLY A 50 13.45 -13.68 9.97
N ILE A 51 12.39 -14.26 9.41
CA ILE A 51 12.48 -15.57 8.74
C ILE A 51 13.42 -15.46 7.52
N VAL A 52 14.69 -15.81 7.70
CA VAL A 52 15.63 -16.05 6.60
C VAL A 52 15.30 -17.45 6.08
N GLY A 53 14.49 -17.52 5.03
CA GLY A 53 14.04 -18.77 4.43
C GLY A 53 13.56 -18.59 3.00
N ASN A 54 13.74 -19.63 2.18
CA ASN A 54 13.09 -19.71 0.89
C ASN A 54 11.60 -20.01 1.08
N LEU A 55 10.78 -19.61 0.11
CA LEU A 55 9.37 -20.02 0.09
C LEU A 55 9.27 -21.55 0.02
N THR A 56 8.33 -22.14 0.76
CA THR A 56 8.05 -23.57 0.63
C THR A 56 7.37 -23.87 -0.71
N PRO A 57 7.40 -25.12 -1.20
CA PRO A 57 6.66 -25.50 -2.40
C PRO A 57 5.17 -25.16 -2.33
N GLU A 58 4.55 -25.30 -1.15
CA GLU A 58 3.14 -24.99 -0.91
C GLU A 58 2.88 -23.48 -1.00
N GLN A 59 3.77 -22.65 -0.42
CA GLN A 59 3.69 -21.19 -0.53
C GLN A 59 3.83 -20.73 -1.97
N LEU A 60 4.79 -21.29 -2.72
CA LEU A 60 4.99 -20.98 -4.13
C LEU A 60 3.79 -21.43 -4.98
N HIS A 61 3.25 -22.62 -4.71
CA HIS A 61 2.04 -23.11 -5.37
C HIS A 61 0.84 -22.19 -5.10
N SER A 62 0.65 -21.77 -3.84
CA SER A 62 -0.40 -20.83 -3.45
C SER A 62 -0.27 -19.51 -4.20
N PHE A 63 0.92 -18.90 -4.23
CA PHE A 63 1.19 -17.67 -4.97
C PHE A 63 0.86 -17.82 -6.47
N ASN A 64 1.33 -18.89 -7.11
CA ASN A 64 1.09 -19.12 -8.54
C ASN A 64 -0.40 -19.38 -8.85
N SER A 65 -1.12 -20.04 -7.94
CA SER A 65 -2.53 -20.34 -8.10
C SER A 65 -3.41 -19.12 -7.86
N GLN A 66 -3.23 -18.45 -6.72
CA GLN A 66 -4.13 -17.40 -6.23
C GLN A 66 -3.73 -16.00 -6.72
N GLY A 67 -2.46 -15.80 -7.09
CA GLY A 67 -1.91 -14.51 -7.53
C GLY A 67 -1.45 -13.62 -6.37
N PHE A 68 -1.58 -14.08 -5.14
CA PHE A 68 -0.98 -13.44 -3.97
C PHE A 68 -0.56 -14.46 -2.92
N LEU A 69 0.27 -14.04 -1.98
CA LEU A 69 0.73 -14.85 -0.85
C LEU A 69 0.90 -13.97 0.39
N VAL A 70 0.35 -14.41 1.53
CA VAL A 70 0.57 -13.77 2.83
C VAL A 70 1.71 -14.48 3.56
N LEU A 71 2.71 -13.72 3.97
CA LEU A 71 3.82 -14.14 4.82
C LEU A 71 3.69 -13.43 6.16
N GLU A 72 3.13 -14.13 7.15
CA GLU A 72 3.01 -13.59 8.50
C GLU A 72 4.38 -13.43 9.16
N SER A 73 4.51 -12.40 10.00
CA SER A 73 5.75 -12.14 10.77
C SER A 73 7.02 -12.04 9.92
N PHE A 74 6.90 -11.47 8.71
CA PHE A 74 8.05 -11.23 7.83
C PHE A 74 9.02 -10.18 8.40
N THR A 75 8.49 -9.24 9.19
CA THR A 75 9.22 -8.12 9.77
C THR A 75 9.01 -8.05 11.27
N SER A 76 10.07 -7.75 12.02
CA SER A 76 10.01 -7.66 13.47
C SER A 76 9.35 -6.35 13.94
N PRO A 77 8.81 -6.31 15.18
CA PRO A 77 8.28 -5.07 15.76
C PRO A 77 9.29 -3.92 15.78
N GLU A 78 10.57 -4.20 15.98
CA GLU A 78 11.65 -3.21 16.00
C GLU A 78 11.89 -2.61 14.61
N GLU A 79 11.88 -3.43 13.56
CA GLU A 79 11.99 -2.95 12.17
C GLU A 79 10.78 -2.09 11.79
N ILE A 80 9.57 -2.50 12.19
CA ILE A 80 8.33 -1.73 11.99
C ILE A 80 8.44 -0.36 12.65
N GLU A 81 8.82 -0.33 13.93
CA GLU A 81 8.93 0.92 14.68
C GLU A 81 10.02 1.84 14.11
N ALA A 82 11.15 1.27 13.68
CA ALA A 82 12.21 2.03 13.02
C ALA A 82 11.71 2.71 11.72
N MET A 83 10.97 1.98 10.89
CA MET A 83 10.37 2.52 9.65
C MET A 83 9.32 3.60 9.94
N ARG A 84 8.44 3.38 10.94
CA ARG A 84 7.41 4.36 11.35
C ARG A 84 8.04 5.65 11.87
N LYS A 85 9.01 5.54 12.79
CA LYS A 85 9.74 6.68 13.33
C LYS A 85 10.51 7.44 12.25
N ARG A 86 11.09 6.72 11.28
CA ARG A 86 11.78 7.36 10.15
C ARG A 86 10.81 8.16 9.29
N MET A 87 9.63 7.60 8.98
CA MET A 87 8.58 8.31 8.25
C MET A 87 8.06 9.52 9.02
N ASP A 88 7.87 9.42 10.34
CA ASP A 88 7.48 10.58 11.17
C ASP A 88 8.50 11.71 11.08
N LYS A 89 9.80 11.38 11.06
CA LYS A 89 10.85 12.37 10.88
C LYS A 89 10.80 13.02 9.50
N LEU A 90 10.59 12.23 8.44
CA LEU A 90 10.42 12.75 7.07
C LEU A 90 9.21 13.69 6.98
N LEU A 91 8.09 13.35 7.61
CA LEU A 91 6.90 14.21 7.67
C LEU A 91 7.16 15.51 8.43
N GLN A 92 7.88 15.46 9.55
CA GLN A 92 8.23 16.66 10.32
C GLN A 92 9.06 17.62 9.48
N ASP A 93 10.07 17.10 8.77
CA ASP A 93 11.01 17.88 7.96
C ASP A 93 10.40 18.35 6.61
N PHE A 94 9.25 17.81 6.22
CA PHE A 94 8.56 18.20 5.00
C PHE A 94 7.90 19.58 5.11
N ASP A 95 8.32 20.51 4.25
CA ASP A 95 7.70 21.82 4.07
C ASP A 95 6.48 21.72 3.12
N THR A 96 5.31 22.08 3.64
CA THR A 96 4.05 22.03 2.90
C THR A 96 3.84 23.25 2.02
N SER A 97 4.57 24.34 2.22
CA SER A 97 4.33 25.63 1.53
C SER A 97 4.58 25.55 0.02
N THR A 98 5.62 24.81 -0.40
CA THR A 98 5.93 24.60 -1.81
C THR A 98 4.93 23.66 -2.49
N THR A 99 4.46 22.67 -1.74
CA THR A 99 3.73 21.52 -2.30
C THR A 99 2.22 21.70 -2.27
N ALA A 100 1.68 22.39 -1.25
CA ALA A 100 0.27 22.73 -1.17
C ALA A 100 -0.19 23.63 -2.34
N SER A 101 0.72 24.47 -2.85
CA SER A 101 0.45 25.28 -4.05
C SER A 101 0.22 24.43 -5.31
N ILE A 102 0.84 23.24 -5.39
CA ILE A 102 0.72 22.29 -6.51
C ILE A 102 -0.63 21.58 -6.48
N PHE A 103 -1.11 21.23 -5.28
CA PHE A 103 -2.38 20.52 -5.08
C PHE A 103 -3.59 21.45 -4.89
N SER A 104 -3.41 22.77 -5.00
CA SER A 104 -4.47 23.79 -4.89
C SER A 104 -5.23 23.99 -6.21
N THR A 105 -6.51 24.31 -6.12
CA THR A 105 -7.50 24.45 -7.21
C THR A 105 -7.20 25.52 -8.27
N LYS A 106 -6.17 26.36 -8.09
CA LYS A 106 -5.94 27.55 -8.94
C LYS A 106 -5.10 27.31 -10.20
N ASN A 107 -4.40 26.18 -10.36
CA ASN A 107 -3.84 25.73 -11.65
C ASN A 107 -3.36 24.25 -11.63
N PRO A 108 -4.27 23.26 -11.49
CA PRO A 108 -3.91 21.96 -10.91
C PRO A 108 -3.20 20.99 -11.88
N LEU A 109 -3.74 20.67 -13.06
CA LEU A 109 -3.38 19.43 -13.77
C LEU A 109 -1.91 19.34 -14.23
N LYS A 110 -1.34 20.40 -14.81
CA LYS A 110 0.01 20.33 -15.39
C LYS A 110 1.11 20.33 -14.32
N LEU A 111 0.94 21.11 -13.26
CA LEU A 111 1.89 21.16 -12.14
C LEU A 111 1.83 19.87 -11.31
N THR A 112 0.64 19.28 -11.15
CA THR A 112 0.49 17.98 -10.49
C THR A 112 1.15 16.86 -11.29
N ASP A 113 1.05 16.89 -12.62
CA ASP A 113 1.67 15.90 -13.51
C ASP A 113 3.19 15.99 -13.48
N GLU A 114 3.76 17.20 -13.57
CA GLU A 114 5.22 17.41 -13.48
C GLU A 114 5.77 16.96 -12.12
N TYR A 115 5.12 17.36 -11.02
CA TYR A 115 5.49 16.90 -9.68
C TYR A 115 5.42 15.38 -9.56
N PHE A 116 4.38 14.75 -10.11
CA PHE A 116 4.25 13.30 -10.13
C PHE A 116 5.37 12.64 -10.97
N TYR A 117 5.71 13.16 -12.15
CA TYR A 117 6.79 12.58 -12.95
C TYR A 117 8.16 12.70 -12.28
N GLU A 118 8.46 13.86 -11.69
CA GLU A 118 9.73 14.08 -10.99
C GLU A 118 9.84 13.26 -9.70
N SER A 119 8.71 12.83 -9.13
CA SER A 119 8.71 12.02 -7.91
C SER A 119 9.32 10.63 -8.08
N ALA A 120 9.51 10.15 -9.32
CA ALA A 120 10.13 8.87 -9.62
C ALA A 120 11.53 8.72 -9.00
N GLU A 121 12.27 9.83 -8.89
CA GLU A 121 13.65 9.89 -8.38
C GLU A 121 13.75 10.71 -7.08
N LYS A 122 12.62 10.94 -6.39
CA LYS A 122 12.57 11.78 -5.18
C LYS A 122 11.77 11.11 -4.06
N ILE A 123 11.91 11.65 -2.84
CA ILE A 123 10.97 11.44 -1.75
C ILE A 123 9.97 12.61 -1.78
N SER A 124 8.83 12.35 -2.38
CA SER A 124 7.74 13.30 -2.64
C SER A 124 6.51 12.90 -1.85
N PHE A 125 5.79 13.89 -1.35
CA PHE A 125 4.61 13.72 -0.52
C PHE A 125 3.36 14.06 -1.33
N PHE A 126 2.35 13.22 -1.23
CA PHE A 126 1.08 13.33 -1.93
C PHE A 126 -0.06 13.41 -0.92
N PHE A 127 -0.84 14.47 -1.00
CA PHE A 127 -1.97 14.70 -0.10
C PHE A 127 -3.21 13.91 -0.53
N GLU A 128 -4.09 13.66 0.44
CA GLU A 128 -5.45 13.22 0.15
C GLU A 128 -6.20 14.30 -0.64
N GLU A 129 -7.02 13.91 -1.61
CA GLU A 129 -7.83 14.84 -2.41
C GLU A 129 -8.71 15.73 -1.52
N LYS A 130 -9.20 15.16 -0.40
CA LYS A 130 -10.08 15.83 0.56
C LYS A 130 -9.35 16.60 1.66
N ALA A 131 -8.02 16.72 1.56
CA ALA A 131 -7.19 17.40 2.57
C ALA A 131 -7.36 18.93 2.57
N PHE A 132 -7.70 19.50 1.41
CA PHE A 132 -7.77 20.95 1.22
C PHE A 132 -9.22 21.46 1.25
N ASP A 133 -9.40 22.70 1.69
CA ASP A 133 -10.64 23.46 1.52
C ASP A 133 -10.68 24.18 0.17
N ASP A 134 -11.78 24.90 -0.10
CA ASP A 134 -11.99 25.64 -1.36
C ASP A 134 -10.96 26.77 -1.56
N ASP A 135 -10.33 27.24 -0.47
CA ASP A 135 -9.30 28.27 -0.47
C ASP A 135 -7.88 27.69 -0.66
N GLY A 136 -7.74 26.36 -0.66
CA GLY A 136 -6.47 25.65 -0.82
C GLY A 136 -5.68 25.48 0.49
N ASN A 137 -6.31 25.67 1.65
CA ASN A 137 -5.69 25.45 2.95
C ASN A 137 -5.95 24.03 3.45
N LEU A 138 -5.04 23.49 4.26
CA LEU A 138 -5.23 22.19 4.89
C LEU A 138 -6.35 22.26 5.95
N LYS A 139 -7.31 21.34 5.85
CA LYS A 139 -8.44 21.21 6.81
C LYS A 139 -8.03 20.54 8.12
N GLN A 140 -6.89 19.86 8.14
CA GLN A 140 -6.37 19.14 9.30
C GLN A 140 -4.83 19.12 9.28
N PRO A 141 -4.14 18.72 10.38
CA PRO A 141 -2.69 18.63 10.41
C PRO A 141 -2.11 17.88 9.20
N LYS A 142 -0.91 18.29 8.74
CA LYS A 142 -0.29 17.73 7.53
C LYS A 142 -0.09 16.22 7.66
N GLU A 143 0.25 15.74 8.85
CA GLU A 143 0.50 14.35 9.18
C GLU A 143 -0.76 13.48 9.00
N LEU A 144 -1.94 14.09 9.11
CA LEU A 144 -3.23 13.46 8.87
C LEU A 144 -3.75 13.69 7.45
N SER A 145 -3.05 14.47 6.63
CA SER A 145 -3.51 14.90 5.31
C SER A 145 -2.77 14.22 4.16
N ILE A 146 -1.73 13.45 4.46
CA ILE A 146 -0.88 12.78 3.46
C ILE A 146 -1.52 11.43 3.11
N ASN A 147 -1.71 11.16 1.83
CA ASN A 147 -2.14 9.86 1.31
C ASN A 147 -0.95 8.91 1.14
N LYS A 148 0.14 9.41 0.55
CA LYS A 148 1.35 8.60 0.32
C LYS A 148 2.63 9.42 0.22
N VAL A 149 3.76 8.75 0.40
CA VAL A 149 5.11 9.25 0.15
C VAL A 149 5.82 8.32 -0.82
N GLY A 150 6.39 8.84 -1.88
CA GLY A 150 7.03 8.06 -2.95
C GLY A 150 7.89 8.93 -3.87
N HIS A 151 8.55 8.39 -4.87
CA HIS A 151 8.55 6.97 -5.27
C HIS A 151 9.92 6.29 -5.08
N ALA A 152 10.91 7.02 -4.54
CA ALA A 152 12.30 6.55 -4.39
C ALA A 152 12.77 6.36 -2.93
N LEU A 153 11.86 6.11 -1.98
CA LEU A 153 12.23 5.82 -0.57
C LEU A 153 13.28 4.69 -0.45
N HIS A 154 13.10 3.60 -1.20
CA HIS A 154 14.02 2.46 -1.25
C HIS A 154 15.43 2.78 -1.76
N GLU A 155 15.61 3.90 -2.46
CA GLU A 155 16.88 4.30 -3.06
C GLU A 155 17.57 5.38 -2.23
N ILE A 156 16.79 6.38 -1.80
CA ILE A 156 17.28 7.63 -1.21
C ILE A 156 17.38 7.53 0.31
N ASP A 157 16.40 6.90 0.97
CA ASP A 157 16.37 6.82 2.42
C ASP A 157 17.15 5.59 2.92
N PRO A 158 18.15 5.77 3.81
CA PRO A 158 18.96 4.65 4.28
C PRO A 158 18.18 3.54 4.97
N GLY A 159 17.16 3.89 5.78
CA GLY A 159 16.39 2.91 6.55
C GLY A 159 15.49 2.06 5.63
N PHE A 160 14.81 2.71 4.69
CA PHE A 160 13.99 2.00 3.71
C PHE A 160 14.83 1.21 2.71
N LYS A 161 16.02 1.71 2.32
CA LYS A 161 16.97 0.99 1.47
C LYS A 161 17.50 -0.27 2.15
N GLU A 162 17.89 -0.18 3.41
CA GLU A 162 18.38 -1.33 4.19
C GLU A 162 17.34 -2.45 4.24
N PHE A 163 16.08 -2.11 4.53
CA PHE A 163 14.98 -3.07 4.49
C PHE A 163 14.81 -3.69 3.09
N SER A 164 14.76 -2.85 2.05
CA SER A 164 14.50 -3.28 0.67
C SER A 164 15.58 -4.20 0.11
N CYS A 165 16.83 -3.96 0.51
CA CYS A 165 17.99 -4.74 0.10
C CYS A 165 18.33 -5.87 1.10
N SER A 166 17.47 -6.13 2.09
CA SER A 166 17.72 -7.14 3.11
C SER A 166 17.78 -8.56 2.54
N ALA A 167 18.42 -9.46 3.30
CA ALA A 167 18.53 -10.87 2.92
C ALA A 167 17.18 -11.58 2.80
N LYS A 168 16.19 -11.21 3.62
CA LYS A 168 14.83 -11.77 3.57
C LYS A 168 14.09 -11.40 2.28
N VAL A 169 14.18 -10.14 1.84
CA VAL A 169 13.60 -9.69 0.55
C VAL A 169 14.32 -10.36 -0.62
N SER A 170 15.65 -10.43 -0.57
CA SER A 170 16.45 -11.08 -1.61
C SER A 170 16.13 -12.59 -1.74
N SER A 171 15.96 -13.29 -0.61
CA SER A 171 15.64 -14.72 -0.57
C SER A 171 14.22 -15.01 -1.08
N LEU A 172 13.27 -14.13 -0.75
CA LEU A 172 11.91 -14.16 -1.28
C LEU A 172 11.92 -14.05 -2.82
N LEU A 173 12.57 -13.02 -3.36
CA LEU A 173 12.64 -12.82 -4.82
C LEU A 173 13.36 -13.97 -5.52
N PHE A 174 14.41 -14.51 -4.92
CA PHE A 174 15.10 -15.70 -5.43
C PHE A 174 14.14 -16.90 -5.54
N SER A 175 13.31 -17.13 -4.51
CA SER A 175 12.30 -18.20 -4.49
C SER A 175 11.21 -18.01 -5.55
N LEU A 176 10.86 -16.75 -5.86
CA LEU A 176 9.96 -16.38 -6.95
C LEU A 176 10.63 -16.50 -8.34
N GLY A 177 11.88 -16.94 -8.42
CA GLY A 177 12.60 -17.19 -9.67
C GLY A 177 13.34 -15.98 -10.23
N TYR A 178 13.42 -14.87 -9.48
CA TYR A 178 14.15 -13.69 -9.95
C TYR A 178 15.64 -13.99 -10.15
N LYS A 179 16.21 -13.49 -11.25
CA LYS A 179 17.63 -13.64 -11.60
C LYS A 179 18.42 -12.38 -11.31
N ARG A 180 17.83 -11.22 -11.63
CA ARG A 180 18.40 -9.89 -11.40
C ARG A 180 17.28 -8.92 -11.04
N PRO A 181 16.71 -9.04 -9.82
CA PRO A 181 15.64 -8.15 -9.39
C PRO A 181 16.15 -6.71 -9.27
N VAL A 182 15.31 -5.77 -9.68
CA VAL A 182 15.51 -4.32 -9.47
C VAL A 182 14.24 -3.77 -8.84
N ILE A 183 14.38 -2.88 -7.86
CA ILE A 183 13.26 -2.11 -7.31
C ILE A 183 13.09 -0.89 -8.20
N ILE A 184 11.90 -0.69 -8.74
CA ILE A 184 11.60 0.45 -9.62
C ILE A 184 10.80 1.51 -8.88
N GLN A 185 10.10 1.12 -7.81
CA GLN A 185 9.26 2.01 -7.06
C GLN A 185 9.10 1.52 -5.62
N SER A 186 9.03 2.48 -4.70
CA SER A 186 8.58 2.26 -3.33
C SER A 186 7.67 3.39 -2.87
N MET A 187 6.60 3.05 -2.15
CA MET A 187 5.68 4.00 -1.57
C MET A 187 5.44 3.67 -0.10
N TYR A 188 5.22 4.71 0.70
CA TYR A 188 4.63 4.61 2.03
C TYR A 188 3.21 5.14 1.95
N ILE A 189 2.22 4.32 2.24
CA ILE A 189 0.80 4.66 2.11
C ILE A 189 0.22 4.85 3.50
N PHE A 190 -0.55 5.93 3.65
CA PHE A 190 -1.36 6.23 4.81
C PHE A 190 -2.82 6.02 4.43
N LYS A 191 -3.54 5.24 5.25
CA LYS A 191 -5.00 5.23 5.25
C LYS A 191 -5.48 6.14 6.36
N GLN A 192 -5.62 7.42 6.03
CA GLN A 192 -5.99 8.43 7.01
C GLN A 192 -7.43 8.21 7.49
N PRO A 193 -7.71 8.28 8.80
CA PRO A 193 -9.07 8.19 9.31
C PRO A 193 -9.98 9.26 8.69
N GLY A 194 -11.18 8.86 8.24
CA GLY A 194 -12.23 9.75 7.75
C GLY A 194 -12.03 10.31 6.33
N ILE A 195 -10.79 10.62 5.92
CA ILE A 195 -10.48 11.17 4.59
C ILE A 195 -9.67 10.25 3.68
N GLY A 196 -9.23 9.09 4.18
CA GLY A 196 -8.44 8.12 3.42
C GLY A 196 -9.11 7.73 2.10
N GLY A 197 -8.36 7.88 1.01
CA GLY A 197 -8.84 7.51 -0.32
C GLY A 197 -8.99 6.00 -0.50
N GLU A 198 -10.10 5.60 -1.11
CA GLU A 198 -10.27 4.26 -1.69
C GLU A 198 -9.22 4.03 -2.79
N VAL A 199 -8.72 2.80 -2.91
CA VAL A 199 -7.93 2.42 -4.09
C VAL A 199 -8.79 1.51 -4.94
N THR A 200 -9.22 2.00 -6.10
CA THR A 200 -10.09 1.28 -7.04
C THR A 200 -9.40 0.01 -7.57
N PRO A 201 -10.18 -1.00 -8.03
CA PRO A 201 -9.63 -2.21 -8.65
C PRO A 201 -8.61 -1.93 -9.76
N HIS A 202 -7.43 -2.54 -9.65
CA HIS A 202 -6.36 -2.39 -10.64
C HIS A 202 -5.38 -3.57 -10.67
N GLN A 203 -4.46 -3.55 -11.63
CA GLN A 203 -3.30 -4.45 -11.76
C GLN A 203 -2.03 -3.59 -11.78
N ASP A 204 -0.98 -3.96 -11.04
CA ASP A 204 0.27 -3.19 -11.00
C ASP A 204 0.95 -3.12 -12.37
N ASN A 205 0.88 -4.19 -13.17
CA ASN A 205 1.36 -4.22 -14.54
C ASN A 205 0.64 -3.21 -15.46
N SER A 206 -0.51 -2.65 -15.04
CA SER A 206 -1.14 -1.54 -15.77
C SER A 206 -0.26 -0.30 -15.73
N PHE A 207 0.44 -0.07 -14.61
CA PHE A 207 1.26 1.11 -14.37
C PHE A 207 2.75 0.84 -14.58
N LEU A 208 3.21 -0.38 -14.28
CA LEU A 208 4.61 -0.78 -14.27
C LEU A 208 4.85 -1.96 -15.21
N TYR A 209 4.48 -1.76 -16.48
CA TYR A 209 4.50 -2.78 -17.52
C TYR A 209 5.92 -3.19 -17.95
N THR A 210 6.14 -4.49 -18.16
CA THR A 210 7.31 -5.06 -18.85
C THR A 210 6.87 -6.11 -19.87
N GLU A 211 7.74 -6.44 -20.84
CA GLU A 211 7.52 -7.54 -21.79
C GLU A 211 8.66 -8.57 -21.71
N PRO A 212 8.40 -9.83 -21.28
CA PRO A 212 7.15 -10.29 -20.67
C PRO A 212 6.86 -9.57 -19.34
N GLN A 213 5.64 -9.71 -18.83
CA GLN A 213 5.21 -9.07 -17.58
C GLN A 213 5.90 -9.71 -16.38
N THR A 214 6.49 -8.88 -15.53
CA THR A 214 7.35 -9.35 -14.44
C THR A 214 7.13 -8.64 -13.12
N CYS A 215 6.19 -7.69 -13.06
CA CYS A 215 5.94 -6.91 -11.85
C CYS A 215 5.52 -7.80 -10.67
N THR A 216 6.11 -7.58 -9.50
CA THR A 216 5.66 -8.14 -8.23
C THR A 216 5.63 -7.05 -7.17
N GLY A 217 4.45 -6.85 -6.57
CA GLY A 217 4.26 -5.97 -5.42
C GLY A 217 4.59 -6.70 -4.12
N LEU A 218 5.37 -6.08 -3.25
CA LEU A 218 5.58 -6.49 -1.87
C LEU A 218 4.94 -5.44 -0.97
N TRP A 219 3.82 -5.79 -0.36
CA TRP A 219 3.06 -4.93 0.51
C TRP A 219 3.33 -5.33 1.96
N LEU A 220 3.92 -4.44 2.74
CA LEU A 220 4.28 -4.66 4.14
C LEU A 220 3.30 -3.92 5.05
N ALA A 221 2.67 -4.67 5.95
CA ALA A 221 1.86 -4.13 7.03
C ALA A 221 2.77 -3.53 8.10
N LEU A 222 2.74 -2.21 8.30
CA LEU A 222 3.41 -1.58 9.45
C LEU A 222 2.45 -1.46 10.65
N GLU A 223 1.16 -1.66 10.42
CA GLU A 223 0.09 -1.70 11.40
C GLU A 223 -0.88 -2.83 11.02
N ASP A 224 -1.70 -3.28 11.96
CA ASP A 224 -2.74 -4.28 11.69
C ASP A 224 -3.69 -3.76 10.59
N ALA A 225 -3.84 -4.55 9.53
CA ALA A 225 -4.73 -4.24 8.42
C ALA A 225 -5.94 -5.17 8.45
N THR A 226 -7.12 -4.57 8.53
CA THR A 226 -8.41 -5.23 8.74
C THR A 226 -9.43 -4.67 7.77
N VAL A 227 -10.60 -5.31 7.67
CA VAL A 227 -11.71 -4.80 6.84
C VAL A 227 -12.17 -3.40 7.26
N VAL A 228 -12.06 -3.06 8.55
CA VAL A 228 -12.53 -1.78 9.10
C VAL A 228 -11.57 -0.62 8.86
N ASN A 229 -10.28 -0.89 8.67
CA ASN A 229 -9.25 0.15 8.54
C ASN A 229 -8.52 0.14 7.19
N GLY A 230 -9.02 -0.65 6.22
CA GLY A 230 -8.60 -0.57 4.82
C GLY A 230 -7.57 -1.60 4.38
N CYS A 231 -7.75 -2.87 4.77
CA CYS A 231 -6.95 -3.98 4.23
C CYS A 231 -7.07 -4.10 2.69
N LEU A 232 -6.17 -4.89 2.12
CA LEU A 232 -6.24 -5.26 0.70
C LEU A 232 -7.43 -6.18 0.47
N TRP A 233 -8.01 -6.06 -0.72
CA TRP A 233 -8.99 -7.01 -1.26
C TRP A 233 -8.49 -7.46 -2.63
N ALA A 234 -8.62 -8.74 -2.95
CA ALA A 234 -8.20 -9.25 -4.25
C ALA A 234 -9.25 -10.20 -4.84
N ILE A 235 -9.27 -10.33 -6.16
CA ILE A 235 -10.00 -11.40 -6.85
C ILE A 235 -9.01 -12.56 -7.07
N PRO A 236 -9.12 -13.67 -6.33
CA PRO A 236 -8.20 -14.78 -6.50
C PRO A 236 -8.18 -15.31 -7.92
N GLU A 237 -7.01 -15.75 -8.37
CA GLU A 237 -6.77 -16.32 -9.71
C GLU A 237 -6.97 -15.34 -10.89
N SER A 238 -7.31 -14.07 -10.63
CA SER A 238 -7.54 -13.07 -11.66
C SER A 238 -6.30 -12.81 -12.54
N GLN A 239 -5.09 -13.03 -12.01
CA GLN A 239 -3.85 -12.91 -12.76
C GLN A 239 -3.77 -13.87 -13.95
N LYS A 240 -4.48 -15.00 -13.91
CA LYS A 240 -4.53 -15.98 -15.01
C LYS A 240 -5.29 -15.44 -16.24
N LYS A 241 -6.05 -14.35 -16.07
CA LYS A 241 -6.83 -13.71 -17.14
C LYS A 241 -6.02 -12.64 -17.90
N GLY A 242 -4.78 -12.38 -17.49
CA GLY A 242 -3.89 -11.41 -18.11
C GLY A 242 -4.23 -9.96 -17.81
N LEU A 243 -3.46 -9.04 -18.39
CA LEU A 243 -3.63 -7.60 -18.21
C LEU A 243 -4.82 -7.06 -18.99
N VAL A 244 -5.69 -6.32 -18.31
CA VAL A 244 -6.92 -5.79 -18.91
C VAL A 244 -6.74 -4.43 -19.58
N ARG A 245 -5.82 -3.61 -19.09
CA ARG A 245 -5.53 -2.25 -19.58
C ARG A 245 -4.14 -1.78 -19.15
N ARG A 246 -3.62 -0.74 -19.82
CA ARG A 246 -2.35 -0.07 -19.49
C ARG A 246 -2.56 1.42 -19.26
N PHE A 247 -1.86 1.96 -18.28
CA PHE A 247 -1.67 3.39 -18.08
C PHE A 247 -0.43 3.83 -18.86
N ILE A 248 -0.65 4.67 -19.87
CA ILE A 248 0.36 5.06 -20.86
C ILE A 248 0.63 6.55 -20.72
N ARG A 249 1.91 6.91 -20.72
CA ARG A 249 2.37 8.28 -20.91
C ARG A 249 2.57 8.53 -22.41
N GLY A 250 1.70 9.35 -23.00
CA GLY A 250 1.82 9.84 -24.38
C GLY A 250 2.39 11.26 -24.44
N GLU A 251 2.29 11.90 -25.61
CA GLU A 251 2.79 13.27 -25.84
C GLU A 251 2.00 14.31 -25.04
N ASP A 252 0.67 14.13 -24.92
CA ASP A 252 -0.25 15.08 -24.28
C ASP A 252 -0.62 14.71 -22.83
N GLY A 253 0.17 13.85 -22.18
CA GLY A 253 -0.05 13.43 -20.79
C GLY A 253 -0.26 11.93 -20.62
N VAL A 254 -1.03 11.54 -19.61
CA VAL A 254 -1.27 10.13 -19.26
C VAL A 254 -2.71 9.71 -19.48
N TYR A 255 -2.92 8.48 -19.95
CA TYR A 255 -4.25 7.93 -20.20
C TYR A 255 -4.24 6.41 -20.08
N PHE A 256 -5.43 5.82 -19.88
CA PHE A 256 -5.59 4.38 -20.03
C PHE A 256 -5.93 4.02 -21.47
N ASP A 257 -5.29 2.99 -22.02
CA ASP A 257 -5.56 2.50 -23.37
C ASP A 257 -6.96 1.90 -23.55
N ARG A 258 -7.60 1.54 -22.44
CA ARG A 258 -8.94 0.93 -22.36
C ARG A 258 -9.69 1.41 -21.11
N PRO A 259 -11.04 1.45 -21.14
CA PRO A 259 -11.83 1.75 -19.94
C PRO A 259 -11.59 0.71 -18.83
N SER A 260 -11.88 1.09 -17.59
CA SER A 260 -11.83 0.14 -16.48
C SER A 260 -12.93 -0.90 -16.66
N PRO A 261 -12.63 -2.21 -16.54
CA PRO A 261 -13.67 -3.22 -16.41
C PRO A 261 -14.49 -2.98 -15.13
N SER A 262 -15.73 -3.46 -15.14
CA SER A 262 -16.54 -3.59 -13.94
C SER A 262 -16.21 -4.92 -13.26
N TYR A 263 -16.11 -4.90 -11.94
CA TYR A 263 -15.90 -6.09 -11.12
C TYR A 263 -17.07 -6.25 -10.16
N ASP A 264 -17.50 -7.48 -9.92
CA ASP A 264 -18.51 -7.75 -8.90
C ASP A 264 -17.82 -7.75 -7.53
N GLN A 265 -18.36 -6.99 -6.57
CA GLN A 265 -17.75 -6.85 -5.26
C GLN A 265 -17.70 -8.19 -4.51
N LYS A 266 -18.61 -9.12 -4.80
CA LYS A 266 -18.64 -10.46 -4.20
C LYS A 266 -17.45 -11.34 -4.61
N ASP A 267 -16.78 -11.00 -5.72
CA ASP A 267 -15.64 -11.77 -6.22
C ASP A 267 -14.34 -11.42 -5.48
N PHE A 268 -14.34 -10.32 -4.71
CA PHE A 268 -13.21 -9.91 -3.90
C PHE A 268 -13.21 -10.60 -2.54
N VAL A 269 -12.04 -11.09 -2.14
CA VAL A 269 -11.77 -11.59 -0.79
C VAL A 269 -10.90 -10.61 -0.02
N PRO A 270 -11.19 -10.33 1.26
CA PRO A 270 -10.35 -9.48 2.10
C PRO A 270 -9.05 -10.22 2.47
N ILE A 271 -7.95 -9.47 2.57
CA ILE A 271 -6.63 -9.95 2.98
C ILE A 271 -6.27 -9.20 4.26
N GLU A 272 -6.85 -9.64 5.37
CA GLU A 272 -6.54 -9.10 6.70
C GLU A 272 -5.22 -9.67 7.22
N VAL A 273 -4.35 -8.81 7.75
CA VAL A 273 -3.03 -9.22 8.23
C VAL A 273 -2.61 -8.42 9.46
N LYS A 274 -1.78 -9.02 10.30
CA LYS A 274 -1.14 -8.35 11.43
C LYS A 274 0.04 -7.49 10.98
N ALA A 275 0.38 -6.50 11.81
CA ALA A 275 1.61 -5.74 11.64
C ALA A 275 2.82 -6.69 11.51
N GLY A 276 3.70 -6.42 10.56
CA GLY A 276 4.87 -7.23 10.24
C GLY A 276 4.63 -8.29 9.17
N SER A 277 3.39 -8.53 8.76
CA SER A 277 3.08 -9.41 7.62
C SER A 277 3.43 -8.76 6.29
N LEU A 278 3.91 -9.58 5.35
CA LEU A 278 4.14 -9.19 3.96
C LEU A 278 3.13 -9.89 3.05
N VAL A 279 2.39 -9.12 2.25
CA VAL A 279 1.56 -9.63 1.15
C VAL A 279 2.33 -9.49 -0.15
N VAL A 280 2.65 -10.61 -0.79
CA VAL A 280 3.26 -10.68 -2.12
C VAL A 280 2.14 -10.67 -3.14
N ILE A 281 2.18 -9.78 -4.12
CA ILE A 281 1.12 -9.51 -5.09
C ILE A 281 1.68 -9.73 -6.50
N HIS A 282 1.05 -10.62 -7.27
CA HIS A 282 1.36 -10.78 -8.68
C HIS A 282 0.91 -9.54 -9.46
N GLY A 283 1.73 -9.04 -10.40
CA GLY A 283 1.45 -7.78 -11.08
C GLY A 283 0.16 -7.74 -11.90
N ASP A 284 -0.40 -8.90 -12.27
CA ASP A 284 -1.70 -9.04 -12.94
C ASP A 284 -2.87 -9.37 -11.98
N LEU A 285 -2.65 -9.45 -10.67
CA LEU A 285 -3.74 -9.68 -9.73
C LEU A 285 -4.62 -8.42 -9.66
N ILE A 286 -5.93 -8.61 -9.84
CA ILE A 286 -6.91 -7.57 -9.56
C ILE A 286 -7.03 -7.41 -8.05
N HIS A 287 -6.64 -6.23 -7.57
CA HIS A 287 -6.73 -5.88 -6.16
C HIS A 287 -7.16 -4.44 -5.95
N GLN A 288 -7.68 -4.17 -4.75
CA GLN A 288 -8.22 -2.89 -4.31
C GLN A 288 -8.03 -2.72 -2.80
N SER A 289 -8.47 -1.58 -2.26
CA SER A 289 -8.63 -1.39 -0.81
C SER A 289 -9.89 -0.58 -0.54
N LEU A 290 -10.71 -1.07 0.38
CA LEU A 290 -12.02 -0.50 0.69
C LEU A 290 -12.11 -0.07 2.16
N HIS A 291 -12.93 0.93 2.42
CA HIS A 291 -13.37 1.27 3.77
C HIS A 291 -14.73 0.63 4.02
N VAL A 292 -14.79 -0.33 4.93
CA VAL A 292 -16.04 -1.00 5.32
C VAL A 292 -16.36 -0.63 6.76
N VAL A 293 -17.65 -0.48 7.05
CA VAL A 293 -18.16 -0.13 8.38
C VAL A 293 -19.18 -1.19 8.75
N ASP A 294 -19.12 -1.70 9.97
CA ASP A 294 -20.12 -2.64 10.47
C ASP A 294 -21.40 -1.89 10.79
N THR A 295 -22.53 -2.54 10.54
CA THR A 295 -23.88 -2.02 10.80
C THR A 295 -24.61 -2.82 11.87
N ASP A 296 -24.11 -4.01 12.26
CA ASP A 296 -24.71 -4.80 13.33
C ASP A 296 -24.19 -4.32 14.71
N GLY A 297 -25.11 -3.89 15.57
CA GLY A 297 -24.80 -3.30 16.87
C GLY A 297 -24.00 -1.98 16.84
N CYS A 298 -23.65 -1.49 15.64
CA CYS A 298 -22.84 -0.29 15.43
C CYS A 298 -23.71 0.81 14.79
N LYS A 299 -23.79 1.99 15.43
CA LYS A 299 -24.52 3.14 14.89
C LYS A 299 -23.57 4.07 14.16
N TRP A 300 -23.83 4.33 12.87
CA TRP A 300 -23.14 5.38 12.13
C TRP A 300 -23.35 6.73 12.83
N ALA A 301 -22.27 7.40 13.22
CA ALA A 301 -22.37 8.63 13.99
C ALA A 301 -23.07 9.73 13.18
N GLU A 302 -24.06 10.40 13.78
CA GLU A 302 -24.91 11.37 13.08
C GLU A 302 -24.16 12.66 12.71
N ASP A 303 -23.02 12.91 13.34
CA ASP A 303 -22.09 14.01 13.06
C ASP A 303 -21.03 13.66 12.02
N ASN A 304 -21.01 12.43 11.49
CA ASN A 304 -20.18 12.09 10.34
C ASN A 304 -20.56 12.98 9.14
N TRP A 305 -19.54 13.52 8.48
CA TRP A 305 -19.72 14.39 7.30
C TRP A 305 -20.38 13.63 6.13
N ILE A 306 -20.05 12.35 5.97
CA ILE A 306 -20.68 11.48 4.97
C ILE A 306 -21.99 10.92 5.56
N LYS A 307 -23.08 11.44 5.00
CA LYS A 307 -24.45 11.02 5.32
C LYS A 307 -25.07 10.48 4.04
N ARG A 308 -25.60 9.26 4.09
CA ARG A 308 -26.35 8.69 2.97
C ARG A 308 -27.83 8.83 3.23
N LYS A 309 -28.60 9.17 2.19
CA LYS A 309 -30.07 9.22 2.25
C LYS A 309 -30.69 7.82 2.36
N VAL A 310 -29.98 6.81 1.86
CA VAL A 310 -30.34 5.40 1.88
C VAL A 310 -29.20 4.68 2.61
N GLU A 311 -29.53 3.83 3.57
CA GLU A 311 -28.53 3.02 4.26
C GLU A 311 -27.83 2.10 3.25
N PRO A 312 -26.49 1.95 3.33
CA PRO A 312 -25.78 1.01 2.47
C PRO A 312 -26.25 -0.41 2.78
N GLU A 313 -26.50 -1.20 1.74
CA GLU A 313 -26.79 -2.63 1.92
C GLU A 313 -25.51 -3.35 2.39
N PRO A 314 -25.62 -4.27 3.36
CA PRO A 314 -24.48 -5.04 3.82
C PRO A 314 -24.00 -5.97 2.71
N LEU A 315 -22.68 -6.18 2.61
CA LEU A 315 -22.09 -7.09 1.62
C LEU A 315 -22.57 -8.55 1.83
N TYR A 316 -22.88 -8.91 3.08
CA TYR A 316 -23.54 -10.14 3.49
C TYR A 316 -24.15 -9.97 4.89
N ALA A 317 -25.06 -10.85 5.30
CA ALA A 317 -25.57 -10.95 6.68
C ALA A 317 -25.40 -12.40 7.16
N SER A 318 -24.80 -12.58 8.35
CA SER A 318 -24.53 -13.89 8.98
C SER A 318 -25.60 -14.29 9.97
#